data_AF-A0A6A3B0Z7-F1
#
_entry.id   AF-A0A6A3B0Z7-F1
#
_cell.length_a   1.000
_cell.length_b   1.000
_cell.length_c   1.000
_cell.angle_alpha   90.00
_cell.angle_beta   90.00
_cell.angle_gamma   90.00
#
_symmetry.space_group_name_H-M   'P 1'
#
loop_
_entity.id
_entity.type
_entity.pdbx_description
1 polymer ?
#
loop_
_entity_poly.entity_id
_entity_poly.type
_entity_poly.pdbx_seq_one_letter_code
_entity_poly.pdbx_strand_id
1 'polypeptide(L)'
;MATPSHAQGVKSLNKSQGRRRFVFKTFSQRIDDIDINVFRSLDKIKSEPSEGSSFLRDCLIEWRELNTAEDFISFYGETMPFVQILPLVLLHKELIFTKLISGYK
;
A
#
# COMPACT_ATOMS: atom_id res chain seq x y z
N MET A 1 -43.21 -16.76 20.96
CA MET A 1 -42.04 -17.11 20.13
C MET A 1 -41.85 -16.02 19.10
N ALA A 2 -40.65 -15.43 18.98
CA ALA A 2 -40.40 -14.39 17.99
C ALA A 2 -40.36 -15.03 16.59
N THR A 3 -41.30 -14.66 15.72
CA THR A 3 -41.36 -15.11 14.33
C THR A 3 -40.39 -14.30 13.45
N PRO A 4 -39.87 -14.88 12.35
CA PRO A 4 -38.94 -14.19 11.43
C PRO A 4 -39.52 -12.90 10.83
N SER A 5 -40.84 -12.72 10.85
CA SER A 5 -41.54 -11.50 10.44
C SER A 5 -41.24 -10.28 11.32
N HIS A 6 -40.68 -10.46 12.52
CA HIS A 6 -40.30 -9.39 13.44
C HIS A 6 -38.83 -8.96 13.31
N ALA A 7 -38.07 -9.58 12.41
CA ALA A 7 -36.73 -9.11 12.07
C ALA A 7 -36.83 -7.81 11.26
N GLN A 8 -37.05 -6.69 11.95
CA GLN A 8 -36.91 -5.37 11.33
C GLN A 8 -35.50 -5.27 10.76
N GLY A 9 -35.42 -5.02 9.45
CA GLY A 9 -34.16 -4.91 8.73
C GLY A 9 -33.21 -3.98 9.48
N VAL A 10 -32.14 -4.55 10.02
CA VAL A 10 -31.01 -3.81 10.55
C VAL A 10 -30.64 -2.79 9.48
N LYS A 11 -30.61 -1.49 9.83
CA LYS A 11 -30.33 -0.38 8.92
C LYS A 11 -29.18 -0.80 7.98
N SER A 12 -29.52 -1.15 6.75
CA SER A 12 -28.54 -1.62 5.78
C SER A 12 -27.70 -0.43 5.32
N LEU A 13 -26.43 -0.69 5.03
CA LEU A 13 -25.50 0.36 4.60
C LEU A 13 -26.06 1.01 3.32
N ASN A 14 -26.16 2.34 3.30
CA ASN A 14 -26.59 3.07 2.11
C ASN A 14 -25.51 2.95 1.03
N LYS A 15 -25.78 2.15 -0.02
CA LYS A 15 -24.88 1.93 -1.17
C LYS A 15 -25.16 2.88 -2.34
N SER A 16 -26.09 3.84 -2.19
CA SER A 16 -26.43 4.78 -3.27
C SER A 16 -25.38 5.88 -3.39
N GLN A 17 -25.09 6.32 -4.63
CA GLN A 17 -24.19 7.44 -4.93
C GLN A 17 -24.78 8.82 -4.57
N GLY A 18 -25.73 8.87 -3.63
CA GLY A 18 -26.45 10.09 -3.25
C GLY A 18 -25.64 11.06 -2.41
N ARG A 19 -26.34 12.03 -1.82
CA ARG A 19 -25.79 13.17 -1.07
C ARG A 19 -24.86 12.80 0.12
N ARG A 20 -24.89 11.54 0.59
CA ARG A 20 -24.05 11.03 1.69
C ARG A 20 -22.94 10.10 1.18
N ARG A 21 -21.90 10.69 0.59
CA ARG A 21 -20.76 9.98 -0.02
C ARG A 21 -19.81 9.33 0.99
N PHE A 22 -19.67 9.90 2.18
CA PHE A 22 -18.79 9.37 3.22
C PHE A 22 -19.64 8.72 4.32
N VAL A 23 -19.56 7.40 4.42
CA VAL A 23 -20.30 6.58 5.40
C VAL A 23 -19.32 5.74 6.19
N PHE A 24 -19.55 5.60 7.49
CA PHE A 24 -18.78 4.69 8.32
C PHE A 24 -18.99 3.24 7.85
N LYS A 25 -17.89 2.57 7.52
CA LYS A 25 -17.82 1.13 7.27
C LYS A 25 -17.12 0.45 8.42
N THR A 26 -17.69 -0.65 8.92
CA THR A 26 -17.02 -1.50 9.92
C THR A 26 -15.77 -2.14 9.34
N PHE A 27 -14.88 -2.63 10.20
CA PHE A 27 -13.66 -3.32 9.77
C PHE A 27 -13.96 -4.52 8.85
N SER A 28 -14.94 -5.38 9.21
CA SER A 28 -15.39 -6.49 8.38
C SER A 28 -15.86 -6.03 7.00
N GLN A 29 -16.69 -4.98 6.93
CA GLN A 29 -17.18 -4.45 5.66
C GLN A 29 -16.06 -3.93 4.77
N ARG A 30 -15.02 -3.32 5.36
CA ARG A 30 -13.85 -2.87 4.60
C ARG A 30 -13.04 -4.03 4.05
N ILE A 31 -12.90 -5.13 4.81
CA ILE A 31 -12.22 -6.34 4.34
C ILE A 31 -13.01 -6.98 3.18
N ASP A 32 -14.33 -7.09 3.34
CA ASP A 32 -15.20 -7.66 2.31
C ASP A 32 -15.18 -6.86 1.00
N ASP A 33 -14.93 -5.54 1.07
CA ASP A 33 -14.80 -4.66 -0.09
C ASP A 33 -13.41 -4.74 -0.78
N ILE A 34 -12.38 -5.32 -0.14
CA ILE A 34 -11.04 -5.44 -0.71
C ILE A 34 -11.00 -6.65 -1.65
N ASP A 35 -10.97 -6.40 -2.96
CA ASP A 35 -10.71 -7.41 -3.98
C ASP A 35 -9.20 -7.45 -4.32
N ILE A 36 -8.52 -8.53 -3.97
CA ILE A 36 -7.10 -8.72 -4.26
C ILE A 36 -6.98 -9.34 -5.65
N ASN A 37 -6.94 -8.50 -6.68
CA ASN A 37 -6.72 -8.96 -8.05
C ASN A 37 -5.51 -8.28 -8.69
N VAL A 38 -4.35 -8.93 -8.57
CA VAL A 38 -3.05 -8.45 -9.08
C VAL A 38 -3.07 -8.22 -10.59
N PHE A 39 -3.91 -8.96 -11.33
CA PHE A 39 -4.00 -8.86 -12.79
C PHE A 39 -5.04 -7.85 -13.29
N ARG A 40 -5.95 -7.37 -12.42
CA ARG A 40 -6.94 -6.33 -12.75
C ARG A 40 -6.56 -4.95 -12.22
N SER A 41 -5.28 -4.74 -11.90
CA SER A 41 -4.84 -3.39 -11.58
C SER A 41 -4.86 -2.53 -12.86
N LEU A 42 -5.60 -1.43 -12.84
CA LEU A 42 -5.57 -0.40 -13.89
C LEU A 42 -4.30 0.48 -13.78
N ASP A 43 -3.53 0.33 -12.70
CA ASP A 43 -2.32 1.11 -12.49
C ASP A 43 -1.26 0.71 -13.52
N LYS A 44 -0.71 1.72 -14.17
CA LYS A 44 0.36 1.56 -15.16
C LYS A 44 1.64 1.15 -14.45
N ILE A 45 1.91 -0.15 -14.38
CA ILE A 45 3.22 -0.65 -13.97
C ILE A 45 4.23 -0.25 -15.05
N LYS A 46 5.28 0.49 -14.66
CA LYS A 46 6.37 0.83 -15.58
C LYS A 46 7.09 -0.46 -15.98
N SER A 47 7.21 -0.74 -17.27
CA SER A 47 7.90 -1.93 -17.80
C SER A 47 9.41 -1.83 -17.65
N GLU A 48 9.94 -0.61 -17.60
CA GLU A 48 11.36 -0.31 -17.50
C GLU A 48 11.59 0.79 -16.45
N PRO A 49 12.73 0.78 -15.74
CA PRO A 49 13.11 1.88 -14.86
C PRO A 49 13.44 3.12 -15.68
N SER A 50 13.51 4.27 -15.00
CA SER A 50 14.01 5.50 -15.61
C SER A 50 15.45 5.32 -16.14
N GLU A 51 15.83 6.08 -17.15
CA GLU A 51 17.13 5.93 -17.81
C GLU A 51 18.30 6.02 -16.79
N GLY A 52 19.11 4.98 -16.72
CA GLY A 52 20.25 4.90 -15.78
C GLY A 52 19.87 4.68 -14.30
N SER A 53 18.60 4.43 -13.99
CA SER A 53 18.13 4.14 -12.63
C SER A 53 17.84 2.65 -12.41
N SER A 54 17.32 2.32 -11.24
CA SER A 54 16.81 0.99 -10.91
C SER A 54 15.37 1.10 -10.41
N PHE A 55 14.59 0.01 -10.55
CA PHE A 55 13.23 -0.03 -10.02
C PHE A 55 13.17 0.36 -8.53
N LEU A 56 14.12 -0.16 -7.73
CA LEU A 56 14.15 0.14 -6.30
C LEU A 56 14.39 1.62 -6.03
N ARG A 57 15.28 2.28 -6.79
CA ARG A 57 15.55 3.71 -6.66
C ARG A 57 14.31 4.54 -7.01
N ASP A 58 13.69 4.24 -8.14
CA ASP A 58 12.51 4.98 -8.60
C ASP A 58 11.36 4.85 -7.61
N CYS A 59 11.13 3.63 -7.08
CA CYS A 59 10.17 3.42 -6.01
C CYS A 59 10.52 4.22 -4.74
N LEU A 60 11.76 4.18 -4.26
CA LEU A 60 12.13 4.91 -3.04
C LEU A 60 11.91 6.43 -3.17
N ILE A 61 12.15 7.00 -4.35
CA ILE A 61 11.90 8.42 -4.63
C ILE A 61 10.40 8.71 -4.64
N GLU A 62 9.60 7.90 -5.32
CA GLU A 62 8.14 8.04 -5.34
C GLU A 62 7.55 7.95 -3.92
N TRP A 63 7.98 6.95 -3.14
CA TRP A 63 7.55 6.79 -1.77
C TRP A 63 8.05 7.92 -0.86
N ARG A 64 9.15 8.59 -1.19
CA ARG A 64 9.61 9.78 -0.46
C ARG A 64 8.70 10.98 -0.67
N GLU A 65 8.06 11.10 -1.83
CA GLU A 65 7.07 12.14 -2.08
C GLU A 65 5.74 11.85 -1.37
N LEU A 66 5.37 10.57 -1.23
CA LEU A 66 4.09 10.13 -0.66
C LEU A 66 4.12 9.90 0.86
N ASN A 67 5.28 9.56 1.43
CA ASN A 67 5.41 9.13 2.82
C ASN A 67 6.37 10.03 3.61
N THR A 68 5.86 10.62 4.69
CA THR A 68 6.60 11.50 5.62
C THR A 68 6.77 10.91 7.02
N ALA A 69 6.50 9.62 7.21
CA ALA A 69 6.71 8.93 8.49
C ALA A 69 8.20 8.90 8.86
N GLU A 70 8.50 9.08 10.15
CA GLU A 70 9.88 9.12 10.67
C GLU A 70 10.67 7.84 10.37
N ASP A 71 10.04 6.68 10.57
CA ASP A 71 10.64 5.37 10.28
C ASP A 71 11.01 5.22 8.80
N PHE A 72 10.18 5.76 7.90
CA PHE A 72 10.47 5.75 6.48
C PHE A 72 11.60 6.73 6.12
N ILE A 73 11.61 7.92 6.73
CA ILE A 73 12.65 8.94 6.49
C ILE A 73 14.03 8.43 6.93
N SER A 74 14.11 7.79 8.10
CA SER A 74 15.35 7.20 8.61
C SER A 74 15.81 6.04 7.72
N PHE A 75 14.92 5.12 7.37
CA PHE A 75 15.21 4.03 6.43
C PHE A 75 15.70 4.55 5.07
N TYR A 76 15.03 5.55 4.51
CA TYR A 76 15.42 6.16 3.24
C TYR A 76 16.83 6.77 3.31
N GLY A 77 17.13 7.53 4.37
CA GLY A 77 18.45 8.14 4.57
C GLY A 77 19.58 7.11 4.65
N GLU A 78 19.34 5.99 5.33
CA GLU A 78 20.32 4.92 5.46
C GLU A 78 20.51 4.09 4.18
N THR A 79 19.44 3.85 3.42
CA THR A 79 19.47 2.94 2.27
C THR A 79 19.82 3.62 0.95
N MET A 80 19.55 4.93 0.81
CA MET A 80 19.75 5.67 -0.44
C MET A 80 21.16 5.55 -1.05
N PRO A 81 22.26 5.56 -0.27
CA PRO A 81 23.61 5.39 -0.83
C PRO A 81 23.82 4.05 -1.55
N PHE A 82 23.11 3.01 -1.14
CA PHE A 82 23.29 1.63 -1.64
C PHE A 82 22.38 1.29 -2.82
N VAL A 83 21.42 2.17 -3.14
CA VAL A 83 20.36 1.91 -4.12
C VAL A 83 20.53 2.74 -5.41
N GLN A 84 21.62 3.50 -5.51
CA GLN A 84 21.85 4.40 -6.65
C GLN A 84 21.84 3.70 -8.02
N ILE A 85 22.45 2.51 -8.11
CA ILE A 85 22.52 1.70 -9.33
C ILE A 85 22.31 0.21 -9.02
N LEU A 86 21.85 -0.56 -10.00
CA LEU A 86 21.55 -1.98 -9.86
C LEU A 86 22.73 -2.83 -9.32
N PRO A 87 24.00 -2.63 -9.74
CA PRO A 87 25.12 -3.38 -9.18
C PRO A 87 25.31 -3.18 -7.67
N LEU A 88 25.10 -1.96 -7.15
CA LEU A 88 25.18 -1.68 -5.72
C LEU A 88 24.07 -2.39 -4.94
N VAL A 89 22.85 -2.41 -5.51
CA VAL A 89 21.72 -3.14 -4.93
C VAL A 89 22.04 -4.63 -4.83
N LEU A 90 22.65 -5.23 -5.87
CA LEU A 90 23.03 -6.63 -5.87
C LEU A 90 24.13 -6.94 -4.84
N LEU A 91 25.10 -6.04 -4.69
CA LEU A 91 26.18 -6.17 -3.71
C LEU A 91 25.67 -6.06 -2.26
N HIS A 92 24.77 -5.12 -1.99
CA HIS A 92 24.29 -4.80 -0.64
C HIS A 92 22.92 -5.38 -0.32
N LYS A 93 22.44 -6.35 -1.11
CA LYS A 93 21.09 -6.94 -0.99
C LYS A 93 20.75 -7.40 0.43
N GLU A 94 21.71 -7.99 1.15
CA GLU A 94 21.50 -8.51 2.51
C GLU A 94 21.31 -7.38 3.52
N LEU A 95 22.08 -6.31 3.39
CA LEU A 95 21.97 -5.13 4.25
C LEU A 95 20.64 -4.43 4.02
N ILE A 96 20.26 -4.20 2.76
CA ILE A 96 18.99 -3.57 2.38
C ILE A 96 17.82 -4.36 2.97
N PHE A 97 17.85 -5.69 2.82
CA PHE A 97 16.78 -6.56 3.32
C PHE A 97 16.72 -6.58 4.85
N THR A 98 17.87 -6.66 5.53
CA THR A 98 17.94 -6.62 7.00
C THR A 98 17.37 -5.32 7.55
N LYS A 99 17.68 -4.19 6.92
CA LYS A 99 17.14 -2.88 7.30
C LYS A 99 15.64 -2.81 7.11
N LEU A 100 15.12 -3.33 6.00
CA LEU A 100 13.69 -3.37 5.72
C LEU A 100 12.94 -4.18 6.78
N ILE A 101 13.44 -5.37 7.14
CA ILE A 101 12.84 -6.20 8.20
C ILE A 101 12.91 -5.48 9.55
N SER A 102 14.03 -4.82 9.87
CA SER A 102 14.17 -4.15 11.17
C SER A 102 13.18 -3.02 11.40
N GLY A 103 12.72 -2.36 10.33
CA GLY A 103 11.69 -1.32 10.38
C GLY A 103 10.26 -1.86 10.41
N TYR A 104 10.05 -3.15 10.11
CA TYR A 104 8.74 -3.80 10.18
C TYR A 104 8.53 -4.36 11.59
N LYS A 105 8.25 -3.47 12.55
CA LYS A 105 7.87 -3.83 13.92
C LYS A 105 6.39 -3.55 14.18
#